data_AF-A0C0G9-F1
#
_entry.id   AF-A0C0G9-F1
#
_cell.length_a   1.000
_cell.length_b   1.000
_cell.length_c   1.000
_cell.angle_alpha   90.00
_cell.angle_beta   90.00
_cell.angle_gamma   90.00
#
_symmetry.space_group_name_H-M   'P 1'
#
loop_
_entity.id
_entity.type
_entity.pdbx_description
1 polymer ?
#
loop_
_entity_poly.entity_id
_entity_poly.type
_entity_poly.pdbx_seq_one_letter_code
_entity_poly.pdbx_strand_id
1 'polypeptide(L)'
;MNQYHLGFIDPKIENLYQQQQQSNSRSGVFRFMSFGLMITYTIRVMYCLIEKSDFLFYYKLAMLLYVIVQYIIVQWQPQLTRMAFLITNICTMGLVIEEESSPEIQNLKGANLMTVNIMLVLSGEFFDSVIQLIVITTLRISLPYITTNNQNYMILTSTILANLSFLFYAYTYHKAKRSQYLLGLVENGWDKIFYELVKDPYILLKFSYSNLNFTVQKQNRFPFKNCLDFDEDIPQSDQEERTIRHFLQNASLGKTSLSEHIYGSIKKFQMNCYEHFNQILRVRFKRQLLQIEMSIFQAKNPMILLRINSINKHSIKQLRKYKKRFIIYNNTMINLLSKVEQDTKNSIIIKETRRKLILVKLIEELYDHQYQFNMVNLQFVIRQIENLYPDKNIQFQNANKIETLFTIPNALFMILLSVFENSDKELIQCNLINLKEEMEIMIEFNGNFQAHKILKIYQSTKYHIRLLVSSLYISPKLVQFILFSEPLCSSNLDIYTYEYDDLLSSEH
;
A
#
# COMPACT_ATOMS: atom_id res chain seq x y z
N MET A 1 -33.08 10.54 10.09
CA MET A 1 -33.60 11.41 9.03
C MET A 1 -35.12 11.39 9.13
N ASN A 2 -35.81 12.52 9.03
CA ASN A 2 -37.27 12.53 9.01
C ASN A 2 -37.76 11.92 7.69
N GLN A 3 -38.74 11.03 7.75
CA GLN A 3 -39.23 10.31 6.57
C GLN A 3 -39.99 11.22 5.59
N TYR A 4 -40.61 12.31 6.05
CA TYR A 4 -41.51 13.12 5.23
C TYR A 4 -40.81 14.28 4.52
N HIS A 5 -40.00 15.06 5.22
CA HIS A 5 -39.27 16.20 4.63
C HIS A 5 -37.82 15.85 4.27
N LEU A 6 -37.39 14.61 4.53
CA LEU A 6 -36.02 14.13 4.34
C LEU A 6 -34.93 14.89 5.13
N GLY A 7 -35.31 15.78 6.05
CA GLY A 7 -34.39 16.53 6.92
C GLY A 7 -33.56 15.62 7.84
N PHE A 8 -32.32 16.01 8.11
CA PHE A 8 -31.56 15.39 9.19
C PHE A 8 -32.19 15.76 10.55
N ILE A 9 -32.15 14.80 11.48
CA ILE A 9 -32.71 15.00 12.84
C ILE A 9 -31.83 15.99 13.62
N ASP A 10 -30.52 15.96 13.39
CA ASP A 10 -29.58 16.91 13.97
C ASP A 10 -29.52 18.20 13.12
N PRO A 11 -29.89 19.36 13.69
CA PRO A 11 -29.89 20.64 12.99
C PRO A 11 -28.49 21.11 12.58
N LYS A 12 -27.43 20.69 13.28
CA LYS A 12 -26.05 21.06 12.91
C LYS A 12 -25.63 20.35 11.63
N ILE A 13 -25.95 19.06 11.51
CA ILE A 13 -25.68 18.26 10.30
C ILE A 13 -26.49 18.81 9.13
N GLU A 14 -27.75 19.19 9.34
CA GLU A 14 -28.57 19.84 8.32
C GLU A 14 -27.94 21.15 7.84
N ASN A 15 -27.50 22.03 8.75
CA ASN A 15 -26.86 23.29 8.36
C ASN A 15 -25.57 23.06 7.54
N LEU A 16 -24.74 22.11 7.94
CA LEU A 16 -23.50 21.76 7.20
C LEU A 16 -23.81 21.21 5.82
N TYR A 17 -24.79 20.31 5.71
CA TYR A 17 -25.25 19.77 4.44
C TYR A 17 -25.73 20.89 3.50
N GLN A 18 -26.54 21.81 4.03
CA GLN A 18 -27.11 22.91 3.26
C GLN A 18 -26.04 23.88 2.76
N GLN A 19 -25.06 24.21 3.59
CA GLN A 19 -23.92 25.04 3.19
C GLN A 19 -23.09 24.38 2.09
N GLN A 20 -22.78 23.09 2.24
CA GLN A 20 -22.01 22.35 1.24
C GLN A 20 -22.75 22.20 -0.10
N GLN A 21 -24.05 21.94 -0.06
CA GLN A 21 -24.85 21.85 -1.29
C GLN A 21 -25.00 23.21 -1.98
N GLN A 22 -25.08 24.29 -1.19
CA GLN A 22 -25.13 25.66 -1.68
C GLN A 22 -23.84 26.02 -2.43
N SER A 23 -22.67 25.74 -1.84
CA SER A 23 -21.36 26.05 -2.43
C SER A 23 -21.03 25.18 -3.64
N ASN A 24 -21.27 23.87 -3.54
CA ASN A 24 -20.72 22.90 -4.51
C ASN A 24 -21.60 22.69 -5.74
N SER A 25 -22.91 22.95 -5.64
CA SER A 25 -23.85 22.57 -6.69
C SER A 25 -24.83 23.70 -7.03
N ARG A 26 -25.59 24.22 -6.07
CA ARG A 26 -26.69 25.15 -6.35
C ARG A 26 -26.25 26.46 -6.97
N SER A 27 -25.19 27.08 -6.46
CA SER A 27 -24.68 28.34 -6.99
C SER A 27 -24.22 28.22 -8.45
N GLY A 28 -23.52 27.12 -8.79
CA GLY A 28 -23.08 26.85 -10.15
C GLY A 28 -24.23 26.65 -11.12
N VAL A 29 -25.20 25.81 -10.75
CA VAL A 29 -26.41 25.56 -11.56
C VAL A 29 -27.22 26.83 -11.74
N PHE A 30 -27.41 27.62 -10.67
CA PHE A 30 -28.12 28.89 -10.75
C PHE A 30 -27.44 29.87 -11.71
N ARG A 31 -26.12 30.07 -11.60
CA ARG A 31 -25.36 30.95 -12.50
C ARG A 31 -25.50 30.53 -13.97
N PHE A 32 -25.34 29.23 -14.25
CA PHE A 32 -25.48 28.71 -15.60
C PHE A 32 -26.88 28.94 -16.16
N MET A 33 -27.91 28.65 -15.35
CA MET A 33 -29.30 28.81 -15.75
C MET A 33 -29.69 30.28 -15.93
N SER A 34 -29.32 31.17 -15.00
CA SER A 34 -29.57 32.61 -15.12
C SER A 34 -28.92 33.18 -16.37
N PHE A 35 -27.69 32.77 -16.68
CA PHE A 35 -27.00 33.19 -17.90
C PHE A 35 -27.74 32.73 -19.17
N GLY A 36 -28.17 31.45 -19.21
CA GLY A 36 -28.97 30.93 -20.32
C GLY A 36 -30.30 31.67 -20.51
N LEU A 37 -30.99 32.00 -19.40
CA LEU A 37 -32.21 32.80 -19.44
C LEU A 37 -31.94 34.23 -19.91
N MET A 38 -30.87 34.88 -19.47
CA MET A 38 -30.48 36.22 -19.93
C MET A 38 -30.27 36.25 -21.45
N ILE A 39 -29.52 35.29 -22.00
CA ILE A 39 -29.32 35.17 -23.46
C ILE A 39 -30.67 35.01 -24.15
N THR A 40 -31.51 34.08 -23.66
CA THR A 40 -32.81 33.77 -24.26
C THR A 40 -33.72 35.00 -24.29
N TYR A 41 -33.84 35.73 -23.18
CA TYR A 41 -34.67 36.93 -23.11
C TYR A 41 -34.08 38.09 -23.93
N THR A 42 -32.76 38.21 -24.01
CA THR A 42 -32.10 39.23 -24.87
C THR A 42 -32.45 39.00 -26.33
N ILE A 43 -32.35 37.76 -26.82
CA ILE A 43 -32.72 37.39 -28.19
C ILE A 43 -34.21 37.67 -28.44
N ARG A 44 -35.08 37.33 -27.48
CA ARG A 44 -36.53 37.58 -27.62
C ARG A 44 -36.88 39.07 -27.63
N VAL A 45 -36.24 39.89 -26.79
CA VAL A 45 -36.43 41.35 -26.82
C VAL A 45 -36.01 41.92 -28.19
N MET A 46 -34.89 41.46 -28.75
CA MET A 46 -34.46 41.83 -30.10
C MET A 46 -35.48 41.40 -31.16
N TYR A 47 -36.04 40.20 -31.04
CA TYR A 47 -37.08 39.70 -31.94
C TYR A 47 -38.36 40.55 -31.89
N CYS A 48 -38.85 40.88 -30.68
CA CYS A 48 -40.04 41.74 -30.52
C CYS A 48 -39.84 43.15 -31.11
N LEU A 49 -38.62 43.69 -31.06
CA LEU A 49 -38.29 44.96 -31.73
C LEU A 49 -38.44 44.89 -33.26
N ILE A 50 -38.12 43.74 -33.85
CA ILE A 50 -38.28 43.49 -35.29
C ILE A 50 -39.77 43.32 -35.64
N GLU A 51 -40.51 42.58 -34.82
CA GLU A 51 -41.93 42.27 -35.03
C GLU A 51 -42.87 43.44 -34.71
N LYS A 52 -42.37 44.48 -34.02
CA LYS A 52 -43.13 45.67 -33.58
C LYS A 52 -44.32 45.34 -32.66
N SER A 53 -44.14 44.36 -31.78
CA SER A 53 -45.15 43.96 -30.80
C SER A 53 -44.91 44.66 -29.45
N ASP A 54 -45.48 45.87 -29.28
CA ASP A 54 -45.20 46.73 -28.12
C ASP A 54 -45.47 46.05 -26.77
N PHE A 55 -46.60 45.35 -26.62
CA PHE A 55 -46.93 44.65 -25.39
C PHE A 55 -45.93 43.54 -25.04
N LEU A 56 -45.58 42.69 -26.02
CA LEU A 56 -44.63 41.59 -25.85
C LEU A 56 -43.23 42.13 -25.55
N PHE A 57 -42.84 43.23 -26.19
CA PHE A 57 -41.58 43.90 -25.91
C PHE A 57 -41.46 44.29 -24.43
N TYR A 58 -42.44 45.01 -23.87
CA TYR A 58 -42.39 45.42 -22.46
C TYR A 58 -42.39 44.23 -21.51
N TYR A 59 -43.16 43.18 -21.80
CA TYR A 59 -43.18 41.98 -20.99
C TYR A 59 -41.84 41.23 -21.00
N LYS A 60 -41.25 40.97 -22.18
CA LYS A 60 -39.94 40.29 -22.27
C LYS A 60 -38.82 41.13 -21.68
N LEU A 61 -38.90 42.46 -21.78
CA LEU A 61 -37.96 43.39 -21.13
C LEU A 61 -38.07 43.32 -19.60
N ALA A 62 -39.29 43.31 -19.05
CA ALA A 62 -39.51 43.15 -17.62
C ALA A 62 -38.95 41.82 -17.09
N MET A 63 -39.10 40.73 -17.86
CA MET A 63 -38.54 39.42 -17.51
C MET A 63 -37.00 39.40 -17.57
N LEU A 64 -36.40 40.08 -18.56
CA LEU A 64 -34.95 40.24 -18.62
C LEU A 64 -34.41 41.01 -17.41
N LEU A 65 -35.05 42.14 -17.06
CA LEU A 65 -34.69 42.93 -15.88
C LEU A 65 -34.85 42.11 -14.60
N TYR A 66 -35.93 41.33 -14.48
CA TYR A 66 -36.14 40.42 -13.37
C TYR A 66 -34.98 39.42 -13.22
N VAL A 67 -34.55 38.75 -14.29
CA VAL A 67 -33.43 37.78 -14.23
C VAL A 67 -32.12 38.47 -13.83
N ILE A 68 -31.87 39.71 -14.28
CA ILE A 68 -30.70 40.51 -13.91
C ILE A 68 -30.73 40.85 -12.41
N VAL A 69 -31.84 41.40 -11.92
CA VAL A 69 -32.01 41.75 -10.50
C VAL A 69 -31.88 40.51 -9.63
N GLN A 70 -32.52 39.42 -10.03
CA GLN A 70 -32.46 38.14 -9.32
C GLN A 70 -31.04 37.60 -9.25
N TYR A 71 -30.27 37.68 -10.35
CA TYR A 71 -28.88 37.27 -10.37
C TYR A 71 -28.03 38.09 -9.40
N ILE A 72 -28.19 39.42 -9.38
CA ILE A 72 -27.46 40.31 -8.46
C ILE A 72 -27.80 39.99 -7.00
N ILE A 73 -29.09 39.83 -6.67
CA ILE A 73 -29.54 39.50 -5.31
C ILE A 73 -28.91 38.19 -4.83
N VAL A 74 -28.89 37.14 -5.66
CA VAL A 74 -28.32 35.84 -5.28
C VAL A 74 -26.79 35.88 -5.15
N GLN A 75 -26.10 36.76 -5.88
CA GLN A 75 -24.65 36.95 -5.69
C GLN A 75 -24.35 37.62 -4.34
N TRP A 76 -25.19 38.55 -3.89
CA TRP A 76 -25.02 39.21 -2.59
C TRP A 76 -25.49 38.34 -1.43
N GLN A 77 -26.58 37.60 -1.63
CA GLN A 77 -27.18 36.72 -0.62
C GLN A 77 -27.40 35.31 -1.19
N PRO A 78 -26.38 34.43 -1.14
CA PRO A 78 -26.49 33.07 -1.66
C PRO A 78 -27.51 32.21 -0.89
N GLN A 79 -27.96 32.64 0.30
CA GLN A 79 -29.03 31.95 1.02
C GLN A 79 -30.37 32.01 0.29
N LEU A 80 -30.59 33.04 -0.54
CA LEU A 80 -31.84 33.23 -1.29
C LEU A 80 -31.93 32.39 -2.57
N THR A 81 -30.92 31.59 -2.92
CA THR A 81 -30.93 30.80 -4.17
C THR A 81 -32.12 29.83 -4.26
N ARG A 82 -32.62 29.32 -3.13
CA ARG A 82 -33.81 28.43 -3.14
C ARG A 82 -35.08 29.15 -3.56
N MET A 83 -35.32 30.32 -2.95
CA MET A 83 -36.46 31.17 -3.33
C MET A 83 -36.31 31.64 -4.77
N ALA A 84 -35.08 31.95 -5.19
CA ALA A 84 -34.79 32.31 -6.55
C ALA A 84 -35.20 31.20 -7.53
N PHE A 85 -34.79 29.95 -7.31
CA PHE A 85 -35.21 28.84 -8.17
C PHE A 85 -36.72 28.65 -8.25
N LEU A 86 -37.44 28.81 -7.14
CA LEU A 86 -38.90 28.68 -7.12
C LEU A 86 -39.55 29.77 -7.98
N ILE A 87 -39.16 31.03 -7.79
CA ILE A 87 -39.74 32.15 -8.54
C ILE A 87 -39.34 32.05 -10.02
N THR A 88 -38.10 31.68 -10.34
CA THR A 88 -37.67 31.47 -11.73
C THR A 88 -38.51 30.39 -12.41
N ASN A 89 -38.86 29.31 -11.72
CA ASN A 89 -39.71 28.23 -12.25
C ASN A 89 -41.13 28.72 -12.60
N ILE A 90 -41.67 29.65 -11.82
CA ILE A 90 -42.96 30.28 -12.10
C ILE A 90 -42.82 31.24 -13.29
N CYS A 91 -41.75 32.03 -13.32
CA CYS A 91 -41.45 32.97 -14.38
C CYS A 91 -41.23 32.29 -15.75
N THR A 92 -40.58 31.12 -15.79
CA THR A 92 -40.38 30.36 -17.04
C THR A 92 -41.68 29.83 -17.63
N MET A 93 -42.73 29.60 -16.81
CA MET A 93 -44.06 29.25 -17.33
C MET A 93 -44.69 30.38 -18.14
N GLY A 94 -44.39 31.63 -17.81
CA GLY A 94 -44.81 32.80 -18.59
C GLY A 94 -44.24 32.83 -20.02
N LEU A 95 -43.29 31.96 -20.38
CA LEU A 95 -42.79 31.80 -21.75
C LEU A 95 -43.72 30.95 -22.64
N VAL A 96 -44.66 30.20 -22.06
CA VAL A 96 -45.55 29.26 -22.77
C VAL A 96 -46.84 29.92 -23.25
N ILE A 97 -47.26 31.00 -22.60
CA ILE A 97 -48.63 31.54 -22.71
C ILE A 97 -48.87 32.36 -23.98
N GLU A 98 -47.83 32.81 -24.69
CA GLU A 98 -47.97 34.05 -25.48
C GLU A 98 -47.67 33.98 -26.99
N GLU A 99 -47.27 32.82 -27.53
CA GLU A 99 -46.92 32.75 -28.96
C GLU A 99 -47.85 31.77 -29.69
N GLU A 100 -48.75 32.30 -30.53
CA GLU A 100 -49.41 31.50 -31.57
C GLU A 100 -48.31 30.92 -32.46
N SER A 101 -48.09 29.62 -32.31
CA SER A 101 -47.03 28.93 -33.03
C SER A 101 -47.57 27.60 -33.52
N SER A 102 -47.00 27.12 -34.60
CA SER A 102 -47.35 25.81 -35.15
C SER A 102 -47.26 24.72 -34.06
N PRO A 103 -48.06 23.64 -34.15
CA PRO A 103 -48.08 22.60 -33.12
C PRO A 103 -46.70 21.98 -32.88
N GLU A 104 -45.84 21.92 -33.90
CA GLU A 104 -44.46 21.45 -33.79
C GLU A 104 -43.60 22.37 -32.90
N ILE A 105 -43.74 23.68 -33.05
CA ILE A 105 -43.02 24.68 -32.24
C ILE A 105 -43.54 24.67 -30.79
N GLN A 106 -44.85 24.47 -30.58
CA GLN A 106 -45.42 24.32 -29.23
C GLN A 106 -44.88 23.08 -28.52
N ASN A 107 -44.74 21.96 -29.23
CA ASN A 107 -44.11 20.74 -28.69
C ASN A 107 -42.65 20.98 -28.29
N LEU A 108 -41.88 21.68 -29.13
CA LEU A 108 -40.48 22.01 -28.84
C LEU A 108 -40.36 22.93 -27.60
N LYS A 109 -41.23 23.94 -27.48
CA LYS A 109 -41.31 24.81 -26.30
C LYS A 109 -41.62 24.01 -25.04
N GLY A 110 -42.58 23.09 -25.11
CA GLY A 110 -42.95 22.20 -24.01
C GLY A 110 -41.77 21.32 -23.55
N ALA A 111 -41.02 20.74 -24.49
CA ALA A 111 -39.85 19.91 -24.19
C ALA A 111 -38.72 20.72 -23.52
N ASN A 112 -38.43 21.92 -24.03
CA ASN A 112 -37.42 22.80 -23.45
C ASN A 112 -37.79 23.26 -22.04
N LEU A 113 -39.05 23.63 -21.82
CA LEU A 113 -39.56 24.00 -20.50
C LEU A 113 -39.50 22.82 -19.54
N MET A 114 -39.86 21.60 -19.98
CA MET A 114 -39.77 20.41 -19.15
C MET A 114 -38.32 20.13 -18.72
N THR A 115 -37.36 20.31 -19.63
CA THR A 115 -35.93 20.16 -19.32
C THR A 115 -35.48 21.15 -18.25
N VAL A 116 -35.87 22.43 -18.39
CA VAL A 116 -35.58 23.47 -17.40
C VAL A 116 -36.21 23.14 -16.04
N ASN A 117 -37.48 22.71 -16.03
CA ASN A 117 -38.18 22.36 -14.80
C ASN A 117 -37.54 21.14 -14.10
N ILE A 118 -37.09 20.14 -14.86
CA ILE A 118 -36.35 19.00 -14.30
C ILE A 118 -35.04 19.45 -13.66
N MET A 119 -34.26 20.31 -14.35
CA MET A 119 -33.02 20.85 -13.79
C MET A 119 -33.27 21.62 -12.49
N LEU A 120 -34.29 22.48 -12.46
CA LEU A 120 -34.70 23.23 -11.26
C LEU A 120 -35.08 22.29 -10.12
N VAL A 121 -35.96 21.33 -10.38
CA VAL A 121 -36.48 20.40 -9.37
C VAL A 121 -35.35 19.55 -8.77
N LEU A 122 -34.42 19.04 -9.58
CA LEU A 122 -33.31 18.21 -9.10
C LEU A 122 -32.22 19.02 -8.37
N SER A 123 -32.09 20.32 -8.67
CA SER A 123 -31.14 21.22 -8.00
C SER A 123 -31.60 21.66 -6.59
N GLY A 124 -32.91 21.59 -6.32
CA GLY A 124 -33.55 22.00 -5.07
C GLY A 124 -33.33 21.05 -3.87
N GLU A 125 -34.06 21.30 -2.78
CA GLU A 125 -34.37 20.27 -1.77
C GLU A 125 -35.67 19.56 -2.13
N PHE A 126 -35.86 18.35 -1.60
CA PHE A 126 -37.09 17.59 -1.83
C PHE A 126 -38.37 18.39 -1.51
N PHE A 127 -38.40 19.15 -0.41
CA PHE A 127 -39.57 19.96 -0.07
C PHE A 127 -39.82 21.09 -1.09
N ASP A 128 -38.76 21.72 -1.59
CA ASP A 128 -38.86 22.74 -2.65
C ASP A 128 -39.34 22.09 -3.96
N SER A 129 -38.84 20.89 -4.28
CA SER A 129 -39.26 20.08 -5.42
C SER A 129 -40.75 19.76 -5.37
N VAL A 130 -41.29 19.42 -4.19
CA VAL A 130 -42.73 19.16 -3.98
C VAL A 130 -43.53 20.42 -4.31
N ILE A 131 -43.16 21.58 -3.73
CA ILE A 131 -43.86 22.85 -3.96
C ILE A 131 -43.81 23.21 -5.45
N GLN A 132 -42.64 23.13 -6.06
CA GLN A 132 -42.46 23.43 -7.49
C GLN A 132 -43.31 22.52 -8.38
N LEU A 133 -43.36 21.21 -8.09
CA LEU A 133 -44.18 20.27 -8.86
C LEU A 133 -45.67 20.54 -8.71
N ILE A 134 -46.14 20.85 -7.51
CA ILE A 134 -47.54 21.24 -7.29
C ILE A 134 -47.87 22.49 -8.13
N VAL A 135 -47.07 23.54 -8.01
CA VAL A 135 -47.29 24.81 -8.74
C VAL A 135 -47.26 24.60 -10.26
N ILE A 136 -46.27 23.86 -10.78
CA ILE A 136 -46.17 23.52 -12.20
C ILE A 136 -47.39 22.75 -12.67
N THR A 137 -47.81 21.74 -11.89
CA THR A 137 -48.95 20.88 -12.26
C THR A 137 -50.24 21.68 -12.26
N THR A 138 -50.46 22.54 -11.25
CA THR A 138 -51.64 23.41 -11.20
C THR A 138 -51.69 24.36 -12.39
N LEU A 139 -50.56 24.99 -12.75
CA LEU A 139 -50.49 25.90 -13.90
C LEU A 139 -50.70 25.17 -15.23
N ARG A 140 -50.12 23.98 -15.39
CA ARG A 140 -50.27 23.15 -16.60
C ARG A 140 -51.68 22.61 -16.80
N ILE A 141 -52.44 22.43 -15.72
CA ILE A 141 -53.86 22.03 -15.80
C ILE A 141 -54.75 23.24 -16.01
N SER A 142 -54.47 24.37 -15.33
CA SER A 142 -55.30 25.57 -15.44
C SER A 142 -55.23 26.22 -16.83
N LEU A 143 -54.07 26.18 -17.50
CA LEU A 143 -53.90 26.79 -18.81
C LEU A 143 -54.81 26.18 -19.89
N PRO A 144 -54.78 24.85 -20.17
CA PRO A 144 -55.73 24.22 -21.09
C PRO A 144 -57.18 24.40 -20.67
N TYR A 145 -57.46 24.46 -19.36
CA TYR A 145 -58.80 24.70 -18.85
C TYR A 145 -59.34 26.09 -19.24
N ILE A 146 -58.47 27.10 -19.32
CA ILE A 146 -58.81 28.47 -19.69
C ILE A 146 -58.81 28.66 -21.21
N THR A 147 -57.91 28.01 -21.94
CA THR A 147 -57.67 28.28 -23.37
C THR A 147 -58.46 27.39 -24.33
N THR A 148 -58.96 26.23 -23.88
CA THR A 148 -59.64 25.28 -24.76
C THR A 148 -61.04 24.91 -24.28
N ASN A 149 -62.02 24.90 -25.19
CA ASN A 149 -63.40 24.50 -24.88
C ASN A 149 -63.58 22.97 -24.79
N ASN A 150 -62.67 22.19 -25.37
CA ASN A 150 -62.70 20.72 -25.33
C ASN A 150 -61.62 20.18 -24.40
N GLN A 151 -62.05 19.68 -23.24
CA GLN A 151 -61.16 19.10 -22.25
C GLN A 151 -60.90 17.61 -22.54
N ASN A 152 -59.63 17.25 -22.72
CA ASN A 152 -59.23 15.85 -22.83
C ASN A 152 -58.78 15.31 -21.46
N TYR A 153 -59.73 14.72 -20.73
CA TYR A 153 -59.48 14.17 -19.39
C TYR A 153 -58.41 13.07 -19.33
N MET A 154 -58.19 12.35 -20.44
CA MET A 154 -57.12 11.34 -20.51
C MET A 154 -55.74 11.97 -20.41
N ILE A 155 -55.52 13.12 -21.07
CA ILE A 155 -54.24 13.85 -21.03
C ILE A 155 -54.04 14.51 -19.65
N LEU A 156 -55.10 15.02 -19.03
CA LEU A 156 -55.03 15.60 -17.69
C LEU A 156 -54.64 14.56 -16.64
N THR A 157 -55.29 13.39 -16.68
CA THR A 157 -54.99 12.29 -15.76
C THR A 157 -53.59 11.72 -15.98
N SER A 158 -53.13 11.56 -17.23
CA SER A 158 -51.76 11.13 -17.52
C SER A 158 -50.72 12.15 -17.03
N THR A 159 -51.01 13.44 -17.11
CA THR A 159 -50.13 14.51 -16.62
C THR A 159 -50.00 14.46 -15.10
N ILE A 160 -51.09 14.24 -14.38
CA ILE A 160 -51.08 14.08 -12.91
C ILE A 160 -50.25 12.84 -12.53
N LEU A 161 -50.49 11.71 -13.18
CA LEU A 161 -49.77 10.46 -12.91
C LEU A 161 -48.26 10.60 -13.19
N ALA A 162 -47.89 11.28 -14.27
CA ALA A 162 -46.49 11.53 -14.63
C ALA A 162 -45.79 12.41 -13.57
N ASN A 163 -46.45 13.47 -13.09
CA ASN A 163 -45.89 14.31 -12.03
C ASN A 163 -45.78 13.57 -10.69
N LEU A 164 -46.73 12.69 -10.34
CA LEU A 164 -46.62 11.84 -9.15
C LEU A 164 -45.45 10.84 -9.26
N SER A 165 -45.27 10.23 -10.42
CA SER A 165 -44.15 9.32 -10.69
C SER A 165 -42.80 10.05 -10.60
N PHE A 166 -42.73 11.27 -11.13
CA PHE A 166 -41.55 12.11 -11.02
C PHE A 166 -41.29 12.57 -9.58
N LEU A 167 -42.34 12.86 -8.80
CA LEU A 167 -42.21 13.17 -7.37
C LEU A 167 -41.64 12.00 -6.56
N PHE A 168 -42.07 10.77 -6.86
CA PHE A 168 -41.52 9.56 -6.27
C PHE A 168 -40.03 9.38 -6.63
N TYR A 169 -39.66 9.63 -7.89
CA TYR A 169 -38.26 9.64 -8.30
C TYR A 169 -37.46 10.72 -7.54
N ALA A 170 -37.97 11.95 -7.45
CA ALA A 170 -37.31 13.03 -6.70
C ALA A 170 -37.10 12.65 -5.23
N TYR A 171 -38.09 12.02 -4.59
CA TYR A 171 -37.97 11.52 -3.21
C TYR A 171 -36.82 10.51 -3.06
N THR A 172 -36.76 9.49 -3.93
CA THR A 172 -35.71 8.46 -3.88
C THR A 172 -34.33 9.05 -4.17
N TYR A 173 -34.22 9.96 -5.15
CA TYR A 173 -33.01 10.69 -5.48
C TYR A 173 -32.47 11.50 -4.28
N HIS A 174 -33.31 12.34 -3.66
CA HIS A 174 -32.89 13.15 -2.51
C HIS A 174 -32.57 12.31 -1.28
N LYS A 175 -33.31 11.21 -1.05
CA LYS A 175 -33.02 10.26 0.02
C LYS A 175 -31.64 9.62 -0.16
N ALA A 176 -31.30 9.19 -1.38
CA ALA A 176 -29.99 8.61 -1.69
C ALA A 176 -28.86 9.64 -1.47
N LYS A 177 -29.03 10.87 -1.99
CA LYS A 177 -28.04 11.95 -1.84
C LYS A 177 -27.75 12.28 -0.38
N ARG A 178 -28.79 12.40 0.45
CA ARG A 178 -28.65 12.65 1.90
C ARG A 178 -28.04 11.46 2.65
N SER A 179 -28.36 10.24 2.25
CA SER A 179 -27.75 9.03 2.83
C SER A 179 -26.25 8.95 2.51
N GLN A 180 -25.86 9.27 1.28
CA GLN A 180 -24.46 9.35 0.87
C GLN A 180 -23.69 10.42 1.66
N TYR A 181 -24.32 11.55 1.96
CA TYR A 181 -23.73 12.58 2.81
C TYR A 181 -23.45 12.08 4.23
N LEU A 182 -24.42 11.38 4.85
CA LEU A 182 -24.23 10.79 6.18
C LEU A 182 -23.11 9.75 6.21
N LEU A 183 -23.03 8.90 5.18
CA LEU A 183 -21.94 7.93 5.05
C LEU A 183 -20.57 8.64 5.01
N GLY A 184 -20.44 9.72 4.23
CA GLY A 184 -19.22 10.52 4.20
C GLY A 184 -18.87 11.15 5.56
N LEU A 185 -19.86 11.55 6.36
CA LEU A 185 -19.61 12.05 7.72
C LEU A 185 -19.13 10.95 8.68
N VAL A 186 -19.68 9.74 8.57
CA VAL A 186 -19.25 8.58 9.38
C VAL A 186 -17.82 8.19 9.01
N GLU A 187 -17.48 8.15 7.73
CA GLU A 187 -16.11 7.91 7.25
C GLU A 187 -15.13 8.94 7.82
N ASN A 188 -15.46 10.24 7.75
CA ASN A 188 -14.64 11.30 8.34
C ASN A 188 -14.53 11.20 9.88
N GLY A 189 -15.52 10.61 10.55
CA GLY A 189 -15.49 10.33 11.99
C GLY A 189 -14.53 9.20 12.33
N TRP A 190 -14.52 8.13 11.55
CA TRP A 190 -13.55 7.04 11.66
C TRP A 190 -12.13 7.52 11.43
N ASP A 191 -11.91 8.42 10.49
CA ASP A 191 -10.59 9.04 10.28
C ASP A 191 -10.08 9.72 11.55
N LYS A 192 -10.95 10.46 12.26
CA LYS A 192 -10.58 11.13 13.52
C LYS A 192 -10.21 10.13 14.64
N ILE A 193 -11.01 9.08 14.81
CA ILE A 193 -10.78 8.05 15.83
C ILE A 193 -9.51 7.24 15.50
N PHE A 194 -9.30 6.93 14.22
CA PHE A 194 -8.10 6.26 13.75
C PHE A 194 -6.83 7.03 14.13
N TYR A 195 -6.86 8.37 14.07
CA TYR A 195 -5.73 9.20 14.48
C TYR A 195 -5.40 9.13 15.98
N GLU A 196 -6.38 8.87 16.84
CA GLU A 196 -6.16 8.73 18.29
C GLU A 196 -5.61 7.35 18.65
N LEU A 197 -5.89 6.33 17.82
CA LEU A 197 -5.45 4.96 18.03
C LEU A 197 -4.00 4.70 17.56
N VAL A 198 -3.52 5.41 16.53
CA VAL A 198 -2.16 5.20 16.00
C VAL A 198 -1.10 5.96 16.82
N LYS A 199 -0.49 5.25 17.78
CA LYS A 199 0.60 5.78 18.64
C LYS A 199 1.96 5.84 17.95
N ASP A 200 2.14 5.08 16.87
CA ASP A 200 3.41 5.00 16.14
C ASP A 200 3.61 6.19 15.17
N PRO A 201 4.86 6.47 14.76
CA PRO A 201 5.13 7.52 13.79
C PRO A 201 4.39 7.28 12.48
N TYR A 202 3.60 8.25 12.02
CA TYR A 202 2.86 8.13 10.77
C TYR A 202 2.78 9.45 10.00
N ILE A 203 2.57 9.33 8.69
CA ILE A 203 2.26 10.43 7.79
C ILE A 203 0.98 10.05 7.03
N LEU A 204 0.01 10.95 7.01
CA LEU A 204 -1.16 10.84 6.16
C LEU A 204 -1.04 11.84 5.01
N LEU A 205 -1.06 11.32 3.80
CA LEU A 205 -0.94 12.08 2.56
C LEU A 205 -2.27 12.04 1.81
N LYS A 206 -2.64 13.16 1.22
CA LYS A 206 -3.72 13.22 0.23
C LYS A 206 -3.13 13.48 -1.14
N PHE A 207 -3.47 12.64 -2.11
CA PHE A 207 -3.03 12.81 -3.48
C PHE A 207 -3.99 13.71 -4.27
N SER A 208 -3.46 14.76 -4.89
CA SER A 208 -4.22 15.61 -5.80
C SER A 208 -3.88 15.28 -7.25
N TYR A 209 -4.86 14.77 -7.99
CA TYR A 209 -4.70 14.47 -9.42
C TYR A 209 -4.45 15.71 -10.28
N SER A 210 -5.01 16.87 -9.89
CA SER A 210 -4.88 18.10 -10.70
C SER A 210 -3.43 18.57 -10.78
N ASN A 211 -2.67 18.38 -9.70
CA ASN A 211 -1.31 18.90 -9.55
C ASN A 211 -0.26 17.79 -9.49
N LEU A 212 -0.68 16.52 -9.59
CA LEU A 212 0.15 15.32 -9.38
C LEU A 212 1.03 15.40 -8.13
N ASN A 213 0.50 16.01 -7.08
CA ASN A 213 1.25 16.33 -5.86
C ASN A 213 0.61 15.67 -4.64
N PHE A 214 1.48 15.27 -3.72
CA PHE A 214 1.08 14.86 -2.38
C PHE A 214 0.97 16.11 -1.50
N THR A 215 -0.14 16.21 -0.78
CA THR A 215 -0.37 17.20 0.26
C THR A 215 -0.41 16.49 1.60
N VAL A 216 0.25 17.05 2.61
CA VAL A 216 0.29 16.45 3.94
C VAL A 216 -0.98 16.82 4.68
N GLN A 217 -1.81 15.84 5.01
CA GLN A 217 -3.05 16.09 5.73
C GLN A 217 -2.82 16.07 7.25
N LYS A 218 -1.99 15.13 7.72
CA LYS A 218 -1.64 15.02 9.15
C LYS A 218 -0.36 14.21 9.32
N GLN A 219 0.36 14.44 10.41
CA GLN A 219 1.50 13.63 10.81
C GLN A 219 1.57 13.46 12.34
N ASN A 220 2.18 12.37 12.79
CA ASN A 220 2.50 12.13 14.19
C ASN A 220 3.96 11.69 14.32
N ARG A 221 4.70 12.33 15.24
CA ARG A 221 6.08 11.99 15.63
C ARG A 221 7.02 11.63 14.47
N PHE A 222 6.99 12.41 13.38
CA PHE A 222 7.85 12.15 12.23
C PHE A 222 9.34 12.18 12.64
N PRO A 223 10.11 11.10 12.40
CA PRO A 223 11.44 10.93 13.01
C PRO A 223 12.54 11.80 12.38
N PHE A 224 12.22 12.62 11.37
CA PHE A 224 13.19 13.36 10.56
C PHE A 224 12.97 14.89 10.58
N LYS A 225 12.38 15.45 11.64
CA LYS A 225 12.01 16.87 11.72
C LYS A 225 13.14 17.88 11.44
N ASN A 226 14.41 17.51 11.63
CA ASN A 226 15.56 18.41 11.44
C ASN A 226 16.45 17.97 10.26
N CYS A 227 15.86 17.42 9.20
CA CYS A 227 16.65 16.88 8.10
C CYS A 227 17.18 17.92 7.10
N LEU A 228 16.74 19.16 7.20
CA LEU A 228 17.07 20.25 6.29
C LEU A 228 17.37 21.47 7.16
N ASP A 229 18.53 22.09 6.93
CA ASP A 229 18.88 23.38 7.53
C ASP A 229 18.06 24.43 6.75
N PHE A 230 16.92 24.82 7.31
CA PHE A 230 16.08 25.86 6.72
C PHE A 230 16.28 27.17 7.49
N ASP A 231 16.23 28.29 6.76
CA ASP A 231 16.24 29.64 7.34
C ASP A 231 15.10 29.80 8.36
N GLU A 232 15.39 30.47 9.49
CA GLU A 232 14.49 30.63 10.64
C GLU A 232 13.20 31.41 10.33
N ASP A 233 13.12 32.08 9.18
CA ASP A 233 12.01 32.96 8.80
C ASP A 233 10.79 32.25 8.19
N ILE A 234 10.82 30.92 8.03
CA ILE A 234 9.71 30.16 7.43
C ILE A 234 8.78 29.60 8.52
N PRO A 235 7.44 29.75 8.41
CA PRO A 235 6.51 29.16 9.36
C PRO A 235 6.67 27.64 9.47
N GLN A 236 6.61 27.11 10.70
CA GLN A 236 6.89 25.70 11.01
C GLN A 236 6.03 24.70 10.21
N SER A 237 4.79 25.05 9.86
CA SER A 237 3.90 24.21 9.04
C SER A 237 4.49 23.92 7.65
N ASP A 238 5.10 24.94 7.05
CA ASP A 238 5.61 24.87 5.68
C ASP A 238 6.97 24.15 5.66
N GLN A 239 7.76 24.29 6.72
CA GLN A 239 8.99 23.52 6.92
C GLN A 239 8.69 22.01 7.06
N GLU A 240 7.65 21.64 7.80
CA GLU A 240 7.24 20.24 7.98
C GLU A 240 6.79 19.60 6.66
N GLU A 241 5.94 20.28 5.88
CA GLU A 241 5.49 19.78 4.58
C GLU A 241 6.66 19.64 3.58
N ARG A 242 7.59 20.60 3.55
CA ARG A 242 8.81 20.51 2.72
C ARG A 242 9.70 19.34 3.14
N THR A 243 9.86 19.09 4.43
CA THR A 243 10.67 17.98 4.94
C THR A 243 10.08 16.63 4.55
N ILE A 244 8.74 16.50 4.61
CA ILE A 244 8.04 15.30 4.17
C ILE A 244 8.14 15.13 2.65
N ARG A 245 7.98 16.20 1.88
CA ARG A 245 8.15 16.14 0.42
C ARG A 245 9.56 15.70 0.04
N HIS A 246 10.58 16.26 0.69
CA HIS A 246 11.97 15.84 0.53
C HIS A 246 12.16 14.37 0.90
N PHE A 247 11.53 13.90 1.98
CA PHE A 247 11.54 12.48 2.32
C PHE A 247 10.93 11.62 1.21
N LEU A 248 9.74 11.96 0.70
CA LEU A 248 9.07 11.19 -0.36
C LEU A 248 9.88 11.13 -1.67
N GLN A 249 10.60 12.19 -1.99
CA GLN A 249 11.43 12.27 -3.20
C GLN A 249 12.76 11.53 -3.06
N ASN A 250 13.43 11.64 -1.91
CA ASN A 250 14.79 11.13 -1.70
C ASN A 250 14.85 9.77 -1.00
N ALA A 251 13.73 9.29 -0.48
CA ALA A 251 13.59 7.92 -0.01
C ALA A 251 13.53 6.97 -1.21
N SER A 252 14.39 5.94 -1.25
CA SER A 252 14.46 5.01 -2.39
C SER A 252 14.07 3.57 -2.03
N LEU A 253 13.38 2.92 -2.96
CA LEU A 253 13.05 1.49 -3.01
C LEU A 253 13.84 0.86 -4.16
N GLY A 254 15.06 0.40 -3.88
CA GLY A 254 15.96 -0.06 -4.93
C GLY A 254 16.37 1.10 -5.85
N LYS A 255 15.85 1.11 -7.09
CA LYS A 255 16.15 2.13 -8.11
C LYS A 255 15.10 3.25 -8.21
N THR A 256 13.91 3.08 -7.65
CA THR A 256 12.81 4.06 -7.76
C THR A 256 12.66 4.88 -6.48
N SER A 257 12.14 6.10 -6.60
CA SER A 257 11.80 6.91 -5.43
C SER A 257 10.51 6.39 -4.77
N LEU A 258 10.33 6.70 -3.48
CA LEU A 258 9.12 6.35 -2.74
C LEU A 258 7.90 7.04 -3.38
N SER A 259 8.04 8.29 -3.83
CA SER A 259 6.97 9.03 -4.52
C SER A 259 6.50 8.35 -5.80
N GLU A 260 7.43 7.88 -6.65
CA GLU A 260 7.12 7.15 -7.88
C GLU A 260 6.45 5.80 -7.58
N HIS A 261 6.91 5.11 -6.54
CA HIS A 261 6.35 3.84 -6.13
C HIS A 261 4.90 3.99 -5.63
N ILE A 262 4.64 5.02 -4.81
CA ILE A 262 3.29 5.35 -4.34
C ILE A 262 2.39 5.69 -5.54
N TYR A 263 2.89 6.47 -6.49
CA TYR A 263 2.13 6.82 -7.70
C TYR A 263 1.76 5.60 -8.55
N GLY A 264 2.71 4.67 -8.76
CA GLY A 264 2.44 3.40 -9.42
C GLY A 264 1.41 2.55 -8.68
N SER A 265 1.44 2.57 -7.35
CA SER A 265 0.50 1.84 -6.50
C SER A 265 -0.92 2.44 -6.56
N ILE A 266 -1.05 3.76 -6.61
CA ILE A 266 -2.35 4.44 -6.81
C ILE A 266 -2.97 4.02 -8.15
N LYS A 267 -2.19 4.00 -9.24
CA LYS A 267 -2.69 3.57 -10.55
C LYS A 267 -3.18 2.13 -10.54
N LYS A 268 -2.43 1.22 -9.90
CA LYS A 268 -2.85 -0.18 -9.74
C LYS A 268 -4.11 -0.31 -8.90
N PHE A 269 -4.22 0.48 -7.82
CA PHE A 269 -5.40 0.51 -6.96
C PHE A 269 -6.65 0.96 -7.72
N GLN A 270 -6.54 1.96 -8.59
CA GLN A 270 -7.66 2.41 -9.44
C GLN A 270 -8.13 1.35 -10.44
N MET A 271 -7.21 0.56 -11.00
CA MET A 271 -7.54 -0.45 -12.00
C MET A 271 -8.17 -1.70 -11.38
N ASN A 272 -7.68 -2.12 -10.22
CA ASN A 272 -8.00 -3.44 -9.68
C ASN A 272 -8.86 -3.41 -8.41
N CYS A 273 -9.15 -2.25 -7.80
CA CYS A 273 -9.94 -2.08 -6.57
C CYS A 273 -9.56 -3.00 -5.38
N TYR A 274 -8.47 -3.75 -5.48
CA TYR A 274 -7.98 -4.63 -4.44
C TYR A 274 -7.29 -3.81 -3.35
N GLU A 275 -7.66 -4.12 -2.12
CA GLU A 275 -7.14 -3.56 -0.88
C GLU A 275 -5.60 -3.57 -0.85
N HIS A 276 -4.97 -2.43 -1.21
CA HIS A 276 -3.54 -2.19 -0.98
C HIS A 276 -3.35 -1.76 0.48
N PHE A 277 -3.71 -2.66 1.41
CA PHE A 277 -3.57 -2.47 2.83
C PHE A 277 -2.29 -3.13 3.34
N ASN A 278 -1.57 -2.43 4.21
CA ASN A 278 -0.38 -2.92 4.91
C ASN A 278 0.73 -3.45 4.00
N GLN A 279 0.98 -2.77 2.88
CA GLN A 279 2.17 -3.07 2.08
C GLN A 279 3.43 -2.69 2.83
N ILE A 280 4.25 -3.69 3.15
CA ILE A 280 5.52 -3.49 3.84
C ILE A 280 6.60 -3.10 2.83
N LEU A 281 7.03 -1.86 2.92
CA LEU A 281 8.07 -1.26 2.09
C LEU A 281 9.37 -1.15 2.87
N ARG A 282 10.49 -1.57 2.27
CA ARG A 282 11.84 -1.37 2.82
C ARG A 282 12.52 -0.24 2.06
N VAL A 283 12.72 0.87 2.74
CA VAL A 283 13.09 2.15 2.13
C VAL A 283 14.42 2.63 2.66
N ARG A 284 15.29 3.10 1.77
CA ARG A 284 16.58 3.68 2.15
C ARG A 284 16.50 5.20 2.15
N PHE A 285 16.85 5.82 3.26
CA PHE A 285 16.89 7.29 3.40
C PHE A 285 18.05 7.68 4.32
N LYS A 286 18.89 8.65 3.90
CA LYS A 286 20.10 9.10 4.63
C LYS A 286 20.96 7.95 5.21
N ARG A 287 21.25 6.93 4.38
CA ARG A 287 21.99 5.70 4.75
C ARG A 287 21.33 4.83 5.83
N GLN A 288 20.07 5.07 6.17
CA GLN A 288 19.28 4.24 7.08
C GLN A 288 18.29 3.41 6.27
N LEU A 289 18.09 2.15 6.68
CA LEU A 289 17.02 1.30 6.17
C LEU A 289 15.82 1.46 7.11
N LEU A 290 14.68 1.84 6.55
CA LEU A 290 13.42 2.04 7.23
C LEU A 290 12.41 1.01 6.73
N GLN A 291 11.54 0.57 7.62
CA GLN A 291 10.37 -0.22 7.25
C GLN A 291 9.16 0.70 7.29
N ILE A 292 8.48 0.86 6.17
CA ILE A 292 7.28 1.68 6.03
C ILE A 292 6.13 0.75 5.72
N GLU A 293 5.06 0.82 6.50
CA GLU A 293 3.79 0.18 6.17
C GLU A 293 2.93 1.20 5.43
N MET A 294 2.56 0.86 4.20
CA MET A 294 1.76 1.71 3.34
C MET A 294 0.34 1.14 3.20
N SER A 295 -0.65 2.00 3.37
CA SER A 295 -2.06 1.70 3.08
C SER A 295 -2.69 2.81 2.26
N ILE A 296 -3.43 2.47 1.20
CA ILE A 296 -4.16 3.42 0.35
C ILE A 296 -5.66 3.29 0.62
N PHE A 297 -6.29 4.40 0.99
CA PHE A 297 -7.71 4.52 1.26
C PHE A 297 -8.34 5.40 0.17
N GLN A 298 -9.54 5.01 -0.28
CA GLN A 298 -10.36 5.73 -1.28
C GLN A 298 -9.80 5.74 -2.72
N ALA A 299 -10.62 5.32 -3.70
CA ALA A 299 -10.23 5.27 -5.11
C ALA A 299 -10.28 6.64 -5.82
N LYS A 300 -11.23 7.51 -5.43
CA LYS A 300 -11.44 8.82 -6.07
C LYS A 300 -10.47 9.90 -5.60
N ASN A 301 -10.16 9.92 -4.30
CA ASN A 301 -9.22 10.86 -3.67
C ASN A 301 -8.28 10.07 -2.77
N PRO A 302 -7.22 9.43 -3.31
CA PRO A 302 -6.37 8.54 -2.54
C PRO A 302 -5.79 9.24 -1.33
N MET A 303 -6.15 8.72 -0.16
CA MET A 303 -5.46 9.00 1.08
C MET A 303 -4.45 7.88 1.30
N ILE A 304 -3.19 8.23 1.53
CA ILE A 304 -2.13 7.25 1.77
C ILE A 304 -1.65 7.41 3.21
N LEU A 305 -1.72 6.35 3.99
CA LEU A 305 -1.09 6.25 5.29
C LEU A 305 0.28 5.60 5.14
N LEU A 306 1.30 6.26 5.64
CA LEU A 306 2.64 5.73 5.78
C LEU A 306 2.96 5.64 7.27
N ARG A 307 2.99 4.42 7.81
CA ARG A 307 3.47 4.16 9.18
C ARG A 307 4.95 3.84 9.12
N ILE A 308 5.76 4.60 9.83
CA ILE A 308 7.21 4.50 9.79
C ILE A 308 7.68 3.72 11.00
N ASN A 309 8.01 2.46 10.78
CA ASN A 309 8.68 1.63 11.76
C ASN A 309 10.19 1.84 11.59
N SER A 310 10.78 2.65 12.47
CA SER A 310 12.23 2.70 12.56
C SER A 310 12.70 1.32 12.99
N ILE A 311 13.42 0.60 12.12
CA ILE A 311 14.08 -0.65 12.53
C ILE A 311 15.01 -0.26 13.68
N ASN A 312 14.65 -0.70 14.89
CA ASN A 312 15.14 -0.13 16.12
C ASN A 312 16.68 -0.29 16.17
N LYS A 313 17.44 0.74 15.83
CA LYS A 313 18.91 0.68 15.77
C LYS A 313 19.50 0.21 17.10
N HIS A 314 18.77 0.44 18.20
CA HIS A 314 19.12 -0.03 19.52
C HIS A 314 19.13 -1.56 19.63
N SER A 315 18.14 -2.26 19.07
CA SER A 315 18.06 -3.73 19.13
C SER A 315 19.15 -4.37 18.27
N ILE A 316 19.42 -3.83 17.08
CA ILE A 316 20.51 -4.32 16.21
C ILE A 316 21.88 -4.06 16.86
N LYS A 317 22.10 -2.88 17.45
CA LYS A 317 23.36 -2.56 18.14
C LYS A 317 23.55 -3.43 19.38
N GLN A 318 22.48 -3.72 20.12
CA GLN A 318 22.50 -4.66 21.25
C GLN A 318 22.80 -6.08 20.79
N LEU A 319 22.12 -6.59 19.75
CA LEU A 319 22.39 -7.91 19.17
C LEU A 319 23.85 -8.06 18.74
N ARG A 320 24.43 -7.05 18.08
CA ARG A 320 25.86 -7.04 17.72
C ARG A 320 26.77 -7.06 18.95
N LYS A 321 26.42 -6.33 20.03
CA LYS A 321 27.16 -6.37 21.29
C LYS A 321 27.06 -7.75 21.97
N TYR A 322 25.88 -8.36 21.98
CA TYR A 322 25.67 -9.69 22.53
C TYR A 322 26.47 -10.74 21.74
N LYS A 323 26.43 -10.68 20.41
CA LYS A 323 27.23 -11.58 19.55
C LYS A 323 28.73 -11.45 19.80
N LYS A 324 29.26 -10.22 19.85
CA LYS A 324 30.68 -9.99 20.19
C LYS A 324 31.05 -10.54 21.56
N ARG A 325 30.19 -10.35 22.58
CA ARG A 325 30.41 -10.89 23.92
C ARG A 325 30.40 -12.42 23.91
N PHE A 326 29.45 -13.03 23.20
CA PHE A 326 29.37 -14.48 23.06
C PHE A 326 30.65 -15.07 22.48
N ILE A 327 31.20 -14.50 21.40
CA ILE A 327 32.46 -14.95 20.80
C ILE A 327 33.63 -14.87 21.81
N ILE A 328 33.71 -13.78 22.58
CA ILE A 328 34.74 -13.62 23.63
C ILE A 328 34.57 -14.67 24.72
N TYR A 329 33.33 -14.92 25.18
CA TYR A 329 33.05 -15.93 26.19
C TYR A 329 33.33 -17.35 25.69
N ASN A 330 32.99 -17.66 24.44
CA ASN A 330 33.27 -18.95 23.85
C ASN A 330 34.79 -19.19 23.75
N ASN A 331 35.55 -18.21 23.26
CA ASN A 331 37.02 -18.29 23.19
C ASN A 331 37.68 -18.44 24.56
N THR A 332 37.21 -17.69 25.57
CA THR A 332 37.73 -17.80 26.94
C THR A 332 37.41 -19.16 27.55
N MET A 333 36.21 -19.72 27.31
CA MET A 333 35.87 -21.07 27.75
C MET A 333 36.70 -22.15 27.05
N ILE A 334 36.90 -22.08 25.74
CA ILE A 334 37.78 -23.01 25.01
C ILE A 334 39.20 -22.99 25.61
N ASN A 335 39.74 -21.80 25.90
CA ASN A 335 41.06 -21.64 26.49
C ASN A 335 41.13 -22.18 27.93
N LEU A 336 40.11 -21.93 28.75
CA LEU A 336 40.02 -22.47 30.11
C LEU A 336 39.97 -24.00 30.09
N LEU A 337 39.12 -24.59 29.27
CA LEU A 337 39.02 -26.05 29.13
C LEU A 337 40.35 -26.66 28.65
N SER A 338 41.07 -25.97 27.76
CA SER A 338 42.38 -26.46 27.30
C SER A 338 43.45 -26.50 28.40
N LYS A 339 43.40 -25.56 29.37
CA LYS A 339 44.29 -25.55 30.54
C LYS A 339 43.89 -26.63 31.54
N VAL A 340 42.59 -26.74 31.83
CA VAL A 340 42.06 -27.77 32.74
C VAL A 340 42.33 -29.17 32.21
N GLU A 341 42.31 -29.38 30.90
CA GLU A 341 42.67 -30.65 30.27
C GLU A 341 44.15 -31.04 30.46
N GLN A 342 45.06 -30.05 30.50
CA GLN A 342 46.48 -30.32 30.79
C GLN A 342 46.68 -30.80 32.23
N ASP A 343 45.92 -30.23 33.17
CA ASP A 343 46.03 -30.54 34.60
C ASP A 343 45.24 -31.79 35.00
N THR A 344 44.10 -32.05 34.36
CA THR A 344 43.22 -33.20 34.64
C THR A 344 43.41 -34.28 33.57
N LYS A 345 44.25 -35.27 33.88
CA LYS A 345 44.72 -36.28 32.92
C LYS A 345 43.67 -37.11 32.15
N ASN A 346 42.36 -37.03 32.40
CA ASN A 346 41.37 -37.81 31.63
C ASN A 346 39.87 -37.47 31.87
N SER A 347 39.46 -36.21 31.80
CA SER A 347 38.02 -35.91 31.80
C SER A 347 37.46 -35.91 30.37
N ILE A 348 36.93 -37.05 29.93
CA ILE A 348 36.26 -37.24 28.63
C ILE A 348 35.21 -36.13 28.39
N ILE A 349 34.44 -35.79 29.42
CA ILE A 349 33.41 -34.74 29.39
C ILE A 349 34.00 -33.35 29.04
N ILE A 350 35.19 -33.01 29.55
CA ILE A 350 35.84 -31.72 29.27
C ILE A 350 36.30 -31.67 27.81
N LYS A 351 36.86 -32.78 27.31
CA LYS A 351 37.28 -32.91 25.90
C LYS A 351 36.09 -32.79 24.96
N GLU A 352 34.99 -33.50 25.21
CA GLU A 352 33.75 -33.39 24.44
C GLU A 352 33.18 -31.96 24.46
N THR A 353 33.12 -31.34 25.64
CA THR A 353 32.59 -29.97 25.77
C THR A 353 33.44 -28.99 24.98
N ARG A 354 34.77 -29.12 25.04
CA ARG A 354 35.71 -28.30 24.27
C ARG A 354 35.50 -28.47 22.76
N ARG A 355 35.36 -29.71 22.27
CA ARG A 355 35.12 -30.02 20.84
C ARG A 355 33.83 -29.38 20.33
N LYS A 356 32.73 -29.51 21.10
CA LYS A 356 31.44 -28.88 20.77
C LYS A 356 31.55 -27.35 20.71
N LEU A 357 32.26 -26.72 21.65
CA LEU A 357 32.47 -25.27 21.65
C LEU A 357 33.32 -24.80 20.46
N ILE A 358 34.33 -25.58 20.05
CA ILE A 358 35.12 -25.32 18.83
C ILE A 358 34.22 -25.42 17.59
N LEU A 359 33.35 -26.43 17.50
CA LEU A 359 32.41 -26.58 16.39
C LEU A 359 31.47 -25.37 16.30
N VAL A 360 30.90 -24.92 17.42
CA VAL A 360 30.06 -23.72 17.49
C VAL A 360 30.83 -22.48 17.02
N LYS A 361 32.08 -22.32 17.46
CA LYS A 361 32.95 -21.21 17.04
C LYS A 361 33.15 -21.20 15.52
N LEU A 362 33.45 -22.35 14.91
CA LEU A 362 33.67 -22.44 13.47
C LEU A 362 32.41 -22.13 12.67
N ILE A 363 31.25 -22.62 13.13
CA ILE A 363 29.96 -22.30 12.52
C ILE A 363 29.72 -20.78 12.57
N GLU A 364 29.97 -20.13 13.72
CA GLU A 364 29.82 -18.67 13.83
C GLU A 364 30.78 -17.88 12.93
N GLU A 365 32.05 -18.29 12.85
CA GLU A 365 33.05 -17.66 11.99
C GLU A 365 32.68 -17.75 10.51
N LEU A 366 32.06 -18.85 10.07
CA LEU A 366 31.57 -19.03 8.71
C LEU A 366 30.47 -18.03 8.34
N TYR A 367 29.59 -17.66 9.29
CA TYR A 367 28.53 -16.67 9.04
C TYR A 367 29.01 -15.21 9.09
N ASP A 368 30.14 -14.92 9.74
CA ASP A 368 30.62 -13.54 9.96
C ASP A 368 31.71 -13.07 8.97
N HIS A 369 32.44 -14.00 8.33
CA HIS A 369 33.59 -13.64 7.50
C HIS A 369 33.31 -13.73 6.00
N GLN A 370 33.92 -12.80 5.24
CA GLN A 370 34.11 -12.97 3.81
C GLN A 370 35.00 -14.21 3.62
N TYR A 371 34.55 -15.17 2.82
CA TYR A 371 35.26 -16.41 2.57
C TYR A 371 36.71 -16.14 2.16
N GLN A 372 37.66 -16.57 2.99
CA GLN A 372 39.08 -16.54 2.67
C GLN A 372 39.50 -17.92 2.19
N PHE A 373 39.71 -18.01 0.88
CA PHE A 373 40.24 -19.20 0.25
C PHE A 373 41.76 -19.23 0.40
N ASN A 374 42.27 -20.27 1.03
CA ASN A 374 43.70 -20.45 1.28
C ASN A 374 44.13 -21.83 0.79
N MET A 375 45.40 -21.95 0.38
CA MET A 375 46.03 -23.25 0.19
C MET A 375 46.26 -23.89 1.55
N VAL A 376 45.66 -25.06 1.76
CA VAL A 376 45.70 -25.80 3.02
C VAL A 376 46.38 -27.14 2.81
N ASN A 377 47.35 -27.46 3.66
CA ASN A 377 47.91 -28.80 3.69
C ASN A 377 46.92 -29.73 4.42
N LEU A 378 46.32 -30.66 3.68
CA LEU A 378 45.29 -31.55 4.20
C LEU A 378 45.83 -32.46 5.30
N GLN A 379 47.09 -32.90 5.19
CA GLN A 379 47.75 -33.70 6.22
C GLN A 379 47.90 -32.94 7.54
N PHE A 380 48.18 -31.64 7.46
CA PHE A 380 48.25 -30.80 8.67
C PHE A 380 46.88 -30.66 9.34
N VAL A 381 45.83 -30.39 8.57
CA VAL A 381 44.44 -30.31 9.08
C VAL A 381 44.02 -31.62 9.73
N ILE A 382 44.33 -32.72 9.06
CA ILE A 382 44.07 -34.07 9.55
C ILE A 382 44.78 -34.34 10.88
N ARG A 383 46.08 -34.02 10.99
CA ARG A 383 46.84 -34.17 12.25
C ARG A 383 46.27 -33.29 13.36
N GLN A 384 45.77 -32.10 13.03
CA GLN A 384 45.09 -31.26 14.02
C GLN A 384 43.83 -31.96 14.57
N ILE A 385 43.08 -32.64 13.72
CA ILE A 385 41.89 -33.40 14.13
C ILE A 385 42.31 -34.63 14.94
N GLU A 386 43.33 -35.36 14.52
CA GLU A 386 43.87 -36.50 15.28
C GLU A 386 44.27 -36.09 16.70
N ASN A 387 44.95 -34.95 16.84
CA ASN A 387 45.30 -34.39 18.14
C ASN A 387 44.08 -33.96 18.98
N LEU A 388 42.96 -33.59 18.34
CA LEU A 388 41.72 -33.26 19.03
C LEU A 388 40.95 -34.50 19.49
N TYR A 389 41.13 -35.65 18.83
CA TYR A 389 40.47 -36.93 19.14
C TYR A 389 41.48 -38.06 19.46
N PRO A 390 42.32 -37.93 20.51
CA PRO A 390 43.30 -38.97 20.87
C PRO A 390 42.65 -40.27 21.35
N ASP A 391 41.38 -40.21 21.74
CA ASP A 391 40.49 -41.32 22.09
C ASP A 391 40.00 -42.11 20.86
N LYS A 392 40.15 -41.56 19.66
CA LYS A 392 39.76 -42.22 18.40
C LYS A 392 41.02 -42.67 17.67
N ASN A 393 41.15 -43.97 17.44
CA ASN A 393 42.13 -44.57 16.55
C ASN A 393 41.80 -44.24 15.09
N ILE A 394 42.22 -43.06 14.63
CA ILE A 394 42.02 -42.63 13.25
C ILE A 394 43.16 -43.17 12.39
N GLN A 395 42.83 -44.03 11.43
CA GLN A 395 43.79 -44.59 10.48
C GLN A 395 43.67 -43.90 9.13
N PHE A 396 44.75 -43.28 8.67
CA PHE A 396 44.80 -42.62 7.37
C PHE A 396 45.44 -43.52 6.33
N GLN A 397 44.69 -43.86 5.29
CA GLN A 397 45.21 -44.57 4.12
C GLN A 397 45.40 -43.57 2.97
N ASN A 398 46.51 -43.70 2.24
CA ASN A 398 46.86 -42.87 1.08
C ASN A 398 47.11 -41.37 1.33
N ALA A 399 47.28 -40.93 2.58
CA ALA A 399 47.48 -39.50 2.90
C ALA A 399 48.73 -38.85 2.28
N ASN A 400 49.77 -39.64 1.95
CA ASN A 400 51.02 -39.12 1.39
C ASN A 400 50.92 -38.68 -0.09
N LYS A 401 49.76 -38.83 -0.73
CA LYS A 401 49.59 -38.53 -2.18
C LYS A 401 48.95 -37.17 -2.48
N ILE A 402 48.43 -36.45 -1.48
CA ILE A 402 47.75 -35.16 -1.65
C ILE A 402 48.33 -34.16 -0.64
N GLU A 403 49.17 -33.24 -1.11
CA GLU A 403 49.91 -32.32 -0.22
C GLU A 403 49.16 -31.01 0.07
N THR A 404 48.36 -30.48 -0.88
CA THR A 404 47.68 -29.19 -0.72
C THR A 404 46.31 -29.15 -1.41
N LEU A 405 45.37 -28.42 -0.81
CA LEU A 405 44.01 -28.18 -1.30
C LEU A 405 43.69 -26.68 -1.18
N PHE A 406 43.16 -26.07 -2.23
CA PHE A 406 42.67 -24.69 -2.18
C PHE A 406 41.23 -24.67 -1.66
N THR A 407 41.00 -24.19 -0.44
CA THR A 407 39.70 -24.32 0.23
C THR A 407 39.45 -23.21 1.24
N ILE A 408 38.27 -23.21 1.86
CA ILE A 408 37.95 -22.39 3.05
C ILE A 408 38.34 -23.22 4.27
N PRO A 409 39.46 -22.91 4.96
CA PRO A 409 40.03 -23.78 6.00
C PRO A 409 39.02 -24.10 7.11
N ASN A 410 38.28 -23.08 7.57
CA ASN A 410 37.30 -23.22 8.64
C ASN A 410 36.11 -24.12 8.26
N ALA A 411 35.66 -24.07 7.00
CA ALA A 411 34.56 -24.92 6.54
C ALA A 411 35.02 -26.36 6.36
N LEU A 412 36.22 -26.59 5.81
CA LEU A 412 36.81 -27.93 5.76
C LEU A 412 36.96 -28.50 7.18
N PHE A 413 37.51 -27.71 8.10
CA PHE A 413 37.71 -28.14 9.49
C PHE A 413 36.39 -28.44 10.20
N MET A 414 35.35 -27.65 9.96
CA MET A 414 34.00 -27.86 10.49
C MET A 414 33.37 -29.15 9.96
N ILE A 415 33.46 -29.41 8.65
CA ILE A 415 33.00 -30.65 8.01
C ILE A 415 33.65 -31.85 8.69
N LEU A 416 34.98 -31.84 8.76
CA LEU A 416 35.73 -32.92 9.37
C LEU A 416 35.37 -33.11 10.85
N LEU A 417 35.35 -32.03 11.64
CA LEU A 417 34.94 -32.08 13.05
C LEU A 417 33.53 -32.65 13.23
N SER A 418 32.59 -32.32 12.34
CA SER A 418 31.23 -32.83 12.40
C SER A 418 31.16 -34.35 12.22
N VAL A 419 32.02 -34.91 11.36
CA VAL A 419 32.11 -36.35 11.12
C VAL A 419 32.74 -37.06 12.32
N PHE A 420 33.87 -36.54 12.81
CA PHE A 420 34.58 -37.13 13.93
C PHE A 420 33.82 -37.00 15.25
N GLU A 421 33.12 -35.89 15.53
CA GLU A 421 32.34 -35.75 16.78
C GLU A 421 31.15 -36.72 16.82
N ASN A 422 30.55 -37.03 15.66
CA ASN A 422 29.36 -37.88 15.57
C ASN A 422 29.67 -39.33 15.17
N SER A 423 30.90 -39.80 15.40
CA SER A 423 31.26 -41.20 15.23
C SER A 423 31.21 -41.98 16.55
N ASP A 424 30.63 -43.18 16.52
CA ASP A 424 30.44 -44.05 17.68
C ASP A 424 31.60 -45.05 17.89
N LYS A 425 32.41 -45.29 16.85
CA LYS A 425 33.54 -46.24 16.90
C LYS A 425 34.85 -45.56 17.32
N GLU A 426 35.67 -46.31 18.06
CA GLU A 426 37.06 -45.97 18.35
C GLU A 426 37.91 -45.94 17.07
N LEU A 427 37.64 -46.79 16.07
CA LEU A 427 38.41 -46.85 14.83
C LEU A 427 37.65 -46.24 13.64
N ILE A 428 38.26 -45.22 13.03
CA ILE A 428 37.76 -44.54 11.83
C ILE A 428 38.84 -44.64 10.76
N GLN A 429 38.51 -45.22 9.61
CA GLN A 429 39.41 -45.26 8.47
C GLN A 429 39.08 -44.10 7.55
N CYS A 430 40.07 -43.25 7.31
CA CYS A 430 39.96 -42.13 6.38
C CYS A 430 40.78 -42.46 5.13
N ASN A 431 40.11 -42.59 4.00
CA ASN A 431 40.72 -42.80 2.70
C ASN A 431 40.69 -41.50 1.92
N LEU A 432 41.86 -41.10 1.40
CA LEU A 432 42.00 -39.95 0.52
C LEU A 432 42.26 -40.44 -0.90
N ILE A 433 41.34 -40.15 -1.81
CA ILE A 433 41.37 -40.62 -3.19
C ILE A 433 41.37 -39.40 -4.11
N ASN A 434 42.42 -39.28 -4.93
CA ASN A 434 42.50 -38.25 -5.95
C ASN A 434 41.80 -38.74 -7.21
N LEU A 435 40.67 -38.13 -7.56
CA LEU A 435 39.92 -38.44 -8.79
C LEU A 435 40.58 -37.67 -9.94
N LYS A 436 41.63 -38.28 -10.49
CA LYS A 436 42.53 -37.66 -11.48
C LYS A 436 41.84 -37.15 -12.75
N GLU A 437 40.63 -37.60 -13.05
CA GLU A 437 39.91 -37.26 -14.27
C GLU A 437 39.08 -35.96 -14.16
N GLU A 438 38.76 -35.48 -12.94
CA GLU A 438 37.83 -34.37 -12.73
C GLU A 438 38.40 -33.18 -11.94
N MET A 439 39.67 -33.24 -11.54
CA MET A 439 40.24 -32.32 -10.54
C MET A 439 39.36 -32.26 -9.27
N GLU A 440 38.96 -33.43 -8.76
CA GLU A 440 38.20 -33.54 -7.53
C GLU A 440 38.95 -34.42 -6.52
N ILE A 441 38.83 -34.09 -5.23
CA ILE A 441 39.43 -34.87 -4.15
C ILE A 441 38.31 -35.53 -3.37
N MET A 442 38.32 -36.85 -3.34
CA MET A 442 37.37 -37.63 -2.56
C MET A 442 37.95 -37.96 -1.19
N ILE A 443 37.23 -37.58 -0.15
CA ILE A 443 37.50 -37.92 1.24
C ILE A 443 36.43 -38.90 1.70
N GLU A 444 36.85 -40.11 2.05
CA GLU A 444 35.96 -41.20 2.45
C GLU A 444 36.25 -41.62 3.89
N PHE A 445 35.22 -41.62 4.73
CA PHE A 445 35.28 -42.04 6.13
C PHE A 445 34.48 -43.32 6.34
N ASN A 446 35.17 -44.38 6.73
CA ASN A 446 34.59 -45.66 7.09
C ASN A 446 34.54 -45.81 8.62
N GLY A 447 33.35 -46.05 9.16
CA GLY A 447 33.12 -46.05 10.61
C GLY A 447 31.69 -46.45 11.00
N ASN A 448 31.27 -46.08 12.21
CA ASN A 448 29.85 -46.05 12.60
C ASN A 448 29.53 -44.60 12.95
N PHE A 449 28.56 -44.01 12.26
CA PHE A 449 28.25 -42.59 12.34
C PHE A 449 26.78 -42.38 12.67
N GLN A 450 26.52 -41.35 13.48
CA GLN A 450 25.18 -40.84 13.72
C GLN A 450 24.76 -39.94 12.54
N ALA A 451 24.48 -40.58 11.40
CA ALA A 451 24.21 -39.94 10.11
C ALA A 451 23.21 -38.77 10.21
N HIS A 452 22.14 -38.92 11.00
CA HIS A 452 21.12 -37.89 11.20
C HIS A 452 21.68 -36.59 11.84
N LYS A 453 22.63 -36.69 12.79
CA LYS A 453 23.24 -35.52 13.44
C LYS A 453 24.20 -34.80 12.52
N ILE A 454 25.01 -35.57 11.80
CA ILE A 454 25.88 -35.08 10.74
C ILE A 454 25.00 -34.30 9.77
N LEU A 455 24.02 -34.94 9.15
CA LEU A 455 23.13 -34.35 8.14
C LEU A 455 22.43 -33.07 8.64
N LYS A 456 22.00 -33.02 9.90
CA LYS A 456 21.45 -31.80 10.52
C LYS A 456 22.43 -30.63 10.55
N ILE A 457 23.71 -30.88 10.88
CA ILE A 457 24.77 -29.87 10.83
C ILE A 457 24.95 -29.41 9.38
N TYR A 458 25.06 -30.34 8.42
CA TYR A 458 25.20 -30.02 6.99
C TYR A 458 24.04 -29.17 6.47
N GLN A 459 22.79 -29.50 6.83
CA GLN A 459 21.62 -28.72 6.44
C GLN A 459 21.67 -27.29 6.98
N SER A 460 22.09 -27.12 8.24
CA SER A 460 22.21 -25.78 8.85
C SER A 460 23.25 -24.91 8.15
N THR A 461 24.33 -25.50 7.65
CA THR A 461 25.44 -24.80 6.98
C THR A 461 25.48 -25.05 5.46
N LYS A 462 24.36 -25.48 4.85
CA LYS A 462 24.28 -25.98 3.46
C LYS A 462 24.94 -25.08 2.43
N TYR A 463 24.71 -23.76 2.52
CA TYR A 463 25.29 -22.79 1.60
C TYR A 463 26.83 -22.79 1.62
N HIS A 464 27.42 -22.90 2.81
CA HIS A 464 28.87 -22.78 3.00
C HIS A 464 29.58 -24.07 2.58
N ILE A 465 28.92 -25.21 2.78
CA ILE A 465 29.45 -26.52 2.38
C ILE A 465 29.38 -26.70 0.86
N ARG A 466 28.34 -26.18 0.19
CA ARG A 466 28.21 -26.19 -1.27
C ARG A 466 29.34 -25.47 -2.00
N LEU A 467 30.05 -24.55 -1.33
CA LEU A 467 31.23 -23.90 -1.91
C LEU A 467 32.44 -24.84 -2.01
N LEU A 468 32.45 -25.92 -1.23
CA LEU A 468 33.58 -26.84 -1.09
C LEU A 468 33.29 -28.24 -1.65
N VAL A 469 32.05 -28.71 -1.55
CA VAL A 469 31.67 -30.11 -1.79
C VAL A 469 30.83 -30.19 -3.07
N SER A 470 31.28 -30.98 -4.04
CA SER A 470 30.56 -31.32 -5.29
C SER A 470 29.46 -32.33 -5.01
N SER A 471 29.79 -33.41 -4.29
CA SER A 471 28.83 -34.41 -3.86
C SER A 471 29.07 -34.90 -2.44
N LEU A 472 27.97 -35.25 -1.77
CA LEU A 472 27.94 -35.64 -0.36
C LEU A 472 27.12 -36.91 -0.22
N TYR A 473 27.74 -37.97 0.31
CA TYR A 473 27.06 -39.19 0.68
C TYR A 473 27.24 -39.44 2.18
N ILE A 474 26.13 -39.52 2.93
CA ILE A 474 26.15 -39.76 4.38
C ILE A 474 25.28 -40.99 4.64
N SER A 475 25.91 -42.02 5.20
CA SER A 475 25.23 -43.22 5.69
C SER A 475 25.74 -43.57 7.10
N PRO A 476 25.08 -44.48 7.83
CA PRO A 476 25.53 -44.91 9.15
C PRO A 476 26.92 -45.56 9.16
N LYS A 477 27.42 -46.07 8.03
CA LYS A 477 28.72 -46.77 7.94
C LYS A 477 29.79 -46.02 7.15
N LEU A 478 29.36 -45.15 6.25
CA LEU A 478 30.20 -44.48 5.27
C LEU A 478 29.79 -43.02 5.19
N VAL A 479 30.75 -42.11 5.32
CA VAL A 479 30.58 -40.69 5.01
C VAL A 479 31.61 -40.31 3.96
N GLN A 480 31.15 -39.81 2.82
CA GLN A 480 31.98 -39.48 1.68
C GLN A 480 31.71 -38.06 1.20
N PHE A 481 32.79 -37.32 0.99
CA PHE A 481 32.79 -35.98 0.41
C PHE A 481 33.59 -36.01 -0.86
N ILE A 482 33.06 -35.43 -1.91
CA ILE A 482 33.86 -35.08 -3.08
C ILE A 482 34.04 -33.57 -3.06
N LEU A 483 35.29 -33.13 -2.99
CA LEU A 483 35.68 -31.74 -2.89
C LEU A 483 36.10 -31.22 -4.28
N PHE A 484 35.69 -30.00 -4.60
CA PHE A 484 36.26 -29.29 -5.74
C PHE A 484 37.74 -29.00 -5.49
N SER A 485 38.62 -29.22 -6.47
CA SER A 485 40.01 -28.74 -6.41
C SER A 485 40.11 -27.22 -6.35
N GLU A 486 39.19 -26.53 -7.03
CA GLU A 486 39.02 -25.08 -7.02
C GLU A 486 37.60 -24.75 -6.53
N PRO A 487 37.46 -23.90 -5.50
CA PRO A 487 36.17 -23.58 -4.92
C PRO A 487 35.31 -22.77 -5.90
N LEU A 488 34.02 -23.08 -5.96
CA LEU A 488 33.08 -22.36 -6.82
C LEU A 488 32.94 -20.89 -6.37
N CYS A 489 33.32 -19.96 -7.23
CA CYS A 489 32.97 -18.54 -7.06
C CYS A 489 31.46 -18.39 -7.02
N SER A 490 30.95 -17.53 -6.13
CA SER A 490 29.53 -17.38 -5.80
C SER A 490 28.58 -17.07 -6.97
N SER A 491 29.11 -16.76 -8.16
CA SER A 491 28.35 -16.50 -9.38
C SER A 491 27.85 -17.75 -10.12
N ASN A 492 28.38 -18.94 -9.82
CA ASN A 492 28.09 -20.16 -10.60
C ASN A 492 27.18 -21.18 -9.89
N LEU A 493 26.66 -20.85 -8.70
CA LEU A 493 25.87 -21.76 -7.85
C LEU A 493 24.46 -22.09 -8.38
N ASP A 494 23.97 -21.36 -9.38
CA ASP A 494 22.61 -21.54 -9.93
C ASP A 494 22.49 -22.67 -10.96
N ILE A 495 23.59 -23.33 -11.34
CA ILE A 495 23.64 -24.25 -12.51
C ILE A 495 23.56 -25.74 -12.13
N TYR A 496 23.75 -26.13 -10.86
CA TYR A 496 23.76 -27.54 -10.47
C TYR A 496 22.53 -27.95 -9.66
N THR A 497 21.55 -28.56 -10.33
CA THR A 497 20.49 -29.37 -9.73
C THR A 497 21.01 -30.78 -9.48
N TYR A 498 21.11 -31.19 -8.22
CA TYR A 498 21.33 -32.59 -7.86
C TYR A 498 20.00 -33.22 -7.44
N GLU A 499 19.68 -34.33 -8.10
CA GLU A 499 18.61 -35.25 -7.70
C GLU A 499 18.98 -35.85 -6.33
N TYR A 500 18.16 -35.53 -5.33
CA TYR A 500 18.14 -36.29 -4.09
C TYR A 500 17.19 -37.45 -4.35
N ASP A 501 17.75 -38.63 -4.58
CA ASP A 501 16.95 -39.86 -4.56
C ASP A 501 16.34 -40.05 -3.17
N ASP A 502 15.05 -40.32 -3.19
CA ASP A 502 14.17 -40.65 -2.08
C ASP A 502 14.74 -41.80 -1.24
N LEU A 503 15.36 -41.47 -0.10
CA LEU A 503 15.69 -42.45 0.96
C LEU A 503 15.17 -42.03 2.34
N LEU A 504 14.23 -41.08 2.40
CA LEU A 504 13.51 -40.71 3.62
C LEU A 504 12.00 -41.02 3.56
N SER A 505 11.53 -41.73 2.52
CA SER A 505 10.12 -42.15 2.37
C SER A 505 9.87 -43.63 2.67
N SER A 506 10.85 -44.38 3.20
CA SER A 506 10.68 -45.78 3.61
C SER A 506 11.01 -46.01 5.08
N GLU A 507 10.39 -45.25 5.98
CA GLU A 507 10.17 -45.64 7.38
C GLU A 507 9.06 -44.75 8.01
N HIS A 508 7.83 -44.91 7.50
CA HIS A 508 6.58 -44.73 8.23
C HIS A 508 5.48 -45.58 7.62
#